data_AF-A0A0N4T256-F1
#
_entry.id   AF-A0A0N4T256-F1
#
_cell.length_a   1.000
_cell.length_b   1.000
_cell.length_c   1.000
_cell.angle_alpha   90.00
_cell.angle_beta   90.00
_cell.angle_gamma   90.00
#
_symmetry.space_group_name_H-M   'P 1'
#
loop_
_entity.id
_entity.type
_entity.pdbx_description
1 polymer ?
#
loop_
_entity_poly.entity_id
_entity_poly.type
_entity_poly.pdbx_seq_one_letter_code
_entity_poly.pdbx_strand_id
1 'polypeptide(L)'
;MGKSHFTVWYGHFKNEFIYRQIEISPKKSPILNVAGQNNKNMCKLSLKKTTLSKRKGVEISAARFDRIWMGNGGDPHLCSSEII
;
A
#
# COMPACT_ATOMS: atom_id res chain seq x y z
N MET A 1 -2.49 -21.16 -7.83
CA MET A 1 -1.46 -20.43 -7.06
C MET A 1 -1.65 -20.72 -5.57
N GLY A 2 -0.61 -21.20 -4.88
CA GLY A 2 -0.65 -21.42 -3.42
C GLY A 2 -0.80 -20.11 -2.67
N LYS A 3 -1.63 -20.09 -1.62
CA LYS A 3 -1.79 -18.90 -0.76
C LYS A 3 -0.48 -18.69 0.00
N SER A 4 0.07 -17.47 -0.04
CA SER A 4 1.25 -17.10 0.74
C SER A 4 0.98 -17.33 2.23
N HIS A 5 1.90 -18.00 2.93
CA HIS A 5 1.82 -18.17 4.39
C HIS A 5 2.26 -16.91 5.16
N PHE A 6 2.78 -15.90 4.46
CA PHE A 6 3.29 -14.67 5.05
C PHE A 6 2.34 -13.50 4.81
N THR A 7 2.27 -12.60 5.79
CA THR A 7 1.63 -11.29 5.63
C THR A 7 2.49 -10.40 4.74
N VAL A 8 1.87 -9.77 3.74
CA VAL A 8 2.52 -8.83 2.83
C VAL A 8 1.97 -7.43 3.05
N TRP A 9 2.86 -6.44 3.09
CA TRP A 9 2.52 -5.03 3.23
C TRP A 9 2.89 -4.26 1.95
N TYR A 10 1.96 -3.45 1.46
CA TYR A 10 2.15 -2.55 0.32
C TYR A 10 1.95 -1.12 0.77
N GLY A 11 2.85 -0.23 0.35
CA GLY A 11 2.76 1.19 0.64
C GLY A 11 2.84 2.05 -0.61
N HIS A 12 1.84 2.90 -0.78
CA HIS A 12 1.83 3.95 -1.79
C HIS A 12 2.20 5.27 -1.12
N PHE A 13 3.39 5.77 -1.42
CA PHE A 13 3.90 7.02 -0.87
C PHE A 13 3.63 8.16 -1.84
N LYS A 14 3.00 9.24 -1.38
CA LYS A 14 2.87 10.49 -2.12
C LYS A 14 3.87 11.48 -1.52
N ASN A 15 4.78 11.99 -2.35
CA ASN A 15 5.97 12.74 -1.91
C ASN A 15 6.81 11.91 -0.93
N GLU A 16 6.82 12.29 0.35
CA GLU A 16 7.62 11.61 1.38
C GLU A 16 6.80 10.71 2.30
N PHE A 17 5.47 10.75 2.26
CA PHE A 17 4.61 10.12 3.27
C PHE A 17 3.63 9.13 2.66
N ILE A 18 3.21 8.15 3.47
CA ILE A 18 2.23 7.16 3.07
C ILE A 18 0.89 7.85 2.75
N TYR A 19 0.33 7.56 1.58
CA TYR A 19 -1.00 8.02 1.16
C TYR A 19 -2.02 6.89 1.22
N ARG A 20 -1.64 5.70 0.72
CA ARG A 20 -2.44 4.47 0.83
C ARG A 20 -1.56 3.32 1.30
N GLN A 21 -2.11 2.39 2.06
CA GLN A 21 -1.43 1.14 2.41
C GLN A 21 -2.39 -0.04 2.40
N ILE A 22 -1.83 -1.23 2.14
CA ILE A 22 -2.55 -2.51 2.13
C ILE A 22 -1.76 -3.50 2.98
N GLU A 23 -2.42 -4.16 3.91
CA GLU A 23 -1.89 -5.33 4.62
C GLU A 23 -2.72 -6.55 4.23
N ILE A 24 -2.08 -7.55 3.63
CA ILE A 24 -2.72 -8.80 3.22
C ILE A 24 -2.14 -9.93 4.06
N SER A 25 -2.98 -10.58 4.87
CA SER A 25 -2.60 -11.72 5.71
C SER A 25 -3.39 -12.96 5.31
N PRO A 26 -2.81 -14.18 5.33
CA PRO A 26 -3.55 -15.40 5.00
C PRO A 26 -4.66 -15.75 6.01
N LYS A 27 -4.61 -15.19 7.22
CA LYS A 27 -5.53 -15.51 8.33
C LYS A 27 -6.61 -14.45 8.56
N LYS A 28 -6.52 -13.29 7.92
CA LYS A 28 -7.35 -12.12 8.19
C LYS A 28 -7.82 -11.48 6.89
N SER A 29 -8.94 -10.77 6.94
CA SER A 29 -9.35 -9.93 5.83
C SER A 29 -8.28 -8.86 5.53
N PRO A 30 -8.07 -8.51 4.25
CA PRO A 30 -7.18 -7.42 3.87
C PRO A 30 -7.52 -6.13 4.61
N ILE A 31 -6.49 -5.40 5.05
CA ILE A 31 -6.64 -4.09 5.69
C ILE A 31 -6.18 -3.03 4.72
N LEU A 32 -7.09 -2.12 4.36
CA LEU A 32 -6.84 -1.01 3.46
C LEU A 32 -6.97 0.29 4.25
N ASN A 33 -5.93 1.12 4.23
CA ASN A 33 -5.94 2.41 4.92
C ASN A 33 -5.56 3.54 3.97
N VAL A 34 -6.23 4.69 4.14
CA VAL A 34 -5.99 5.92 3.39
C VAL A 34 -5.65 7.05 4.36
N ALA A 35 -4.68 7.87 3.99
CA ALA A 35 -4.33 9.06 4.76
C ALA A 35 -5.53 10.01 4.87
N GLY A 36 -5.69 10.62 6.03
CA GLY A 36 -6.85 11.43 6.39
C GLY A 36 -8.03 10.64 6.96
N GLN A 37 -8.22 9.37 6.56
CA GLN A 37 -9.32 8.53 7.05
C GLN A 37 -8.89 7.62 8.21
N ASN A 38 -7.69 7.02 8.14
CA ASN A 38 -7.25 5.97 9.07
C ASN A 38 -5.87 6.24 9.71
N ASN A 39 -5.51 7.50 9.91
CA ASN A 39 -4.16 7.94 10.32
C ASN A 39 -3.56 7.23 11.55
N LYS A 40 -4.39 6.74 12.48
CA LYS A 40 -3.90 6.06 13.69
C LYS A 40 -3.15 4.75 13.40
N ASN A 41 -3.51 4.06 12.30
CA ASN A 41 -3.00 2.73 11.95
C ASN A 41 -2.06 2.75 10.73
N MET A 42 -1.63 3.92 10.28
CA MET A 42 -0.76 4.07 9.11
C MET A 42 0.72 4.21 9.48
N CYS A 43 1.59 3.88 8.54
CA CYS A 43 3.04 4.08 8.68
C CYS A 43 3.35 5.57 8.92
N LYS A 44 3.97 5.88 10.06
CA LYS A 44 4.33 7.27 10.44
C LYS A 44 5.72 7.70 9.93
N LEU A 45 6.45 6.78 9.31
CA LEU A 45 7.79 7.05 8.79
C LEU A 45 7.71 7.59 7.37
N SER A 46 8.56 8.58 7.07
CA SER A 46 8.74 9.02 5.69
C SER A 46 9.49 7.96 4.88
N LEU A 47 9.32 7.97 3.54
CA LEU A 47 9.96 7.01 2.65
C LEU A 47 11.47 6.90 2.88
N LYS A 48 12.16 8.04 3.06
CA LYS A 48 13.59 8.11 3.39
C LYS A 48 13.96 7.38 4.69
N LYS A 49 13.07 7.40 5.69
CA LYS A 49 13.26 6.73 7.00
C LYS A 49 12.90 5.24 6.96
N THR A 50 12.07 4.79 6.02
CA THR A 50 11.66 3.37 5.94
C THR A 50 12.71 2.42 5.37
N THR A 51 13.82 2.94 4.81
CA THR A 51 14.83 2.20 4.04
C THR A 51 14.29 1.42 2.83
N LEU A 52 12.99 1.52 2.52
CA LEU A 52 12.36 0.79 1.41
C LEU A 52 12.98 1.19 0.08
N SER A 53 13.26 2.48 -0.12
CA SER A 53 13.93 2.99 -1.32
C SER A 53 15.37 2.47 -1.52
N LYS A 54 15.97 1.85 -0.50
CA LYS A 54 17.33 1.26 -0.57
C LYS A 54 17.32 -0.24 -0.88
N ARG A 55 16.16 -0.89 -0.87
CA ARG A 55 16.03 -2.34 -1.11
C ARG A 55 15.69 -2.58 -2.57
N LYS A 56 16.47 -3.40 -3.27
CA LYS A 56 16.15 -3.81 -4.66
C LYS A 56 14.94 -4.74 -4.68
N GLY A 57 14.06 -4.58 -5.67
CA GLY A 57 12.93 -5.47 -5.92
C GLY A 57 11.71 -5.27 -5.02
N VAL A 58 11.69 -4.25 -4.15
CA VAL A 58 10.51 -3.93 -3.31
C VAL A 58 9.57 -2.92 -3.97
N GLU A 59 10.08 -2.15 -4.93
CA GLU A 59 9.28 -1.19 -5.69
C GLU A 59 8.40 -1.90 -6.72
N ILE A 60 7.16 -1.44 -6.84
CA ILE A 60 6.20 -1.90 -7.83
C ILE A 60 5.60 -0.68 -8.54
N SER A 61 5.11 -0.88 -9.77
CA SER A 61 4.43 0.19 -10.49
C SER A 61 3.11 0.59 -9.82
N ALA A 62 2.71 1.84 -9.99
CA ALA A 62 1.41 2.35 -9.53
C ALA A 62 0.24 1.49 -10.05
N ALA A 63 0.25 1.16 -11.35
CA ALA A 63 -0.75 0.27 -11.94
C ALA A 63 -0.82 -1.12 -11.28
N ARG A 64 0.31 -1.67 -10.81
CA ARG A 64 0.33 -2.93 -10.07
C ARG A 64 -0.26 -2.75 -8.67
N PHE A 65 0.07 -1.66 -7.99
CA PHE A 65 -0.52 -1.32 -6.70
C PHE A 65 -2.04 -1.16 -6.82
N ASP A 66 -2.53 -0.44 -7.83
CA ASP A 66 -3.96 -0.19 -8.03
C ASP A 66 -4.75 -1.47 -8.31
N ARG A 67 -4.18 -2.41 -9.08
CA ARG A 67 -4.78 -3.74 -9.25
C ARG A 67 -4.92 -4.49 -7.93
N ILE A 68 -3.92 -4.40 -7.05
CA ILE A 68 -3.98 -5.03 -5.72
C ILE A 68 -5.01 -4.30 -4.84
N TRP A 69 -5.04 -2.97 -4.88
CA TRP A 69 -6.00 -2.14 -4.15
C TRP A 69 -7.44 -2.51 -4.50
N MET A 70 -7.82 -2.43 -5.77
CA MET A 70 -9.17 -2.75 -6.24
C MET A 70 -9.52 -4.22 -6.01
N GLY A 71 -8.57 -5.14 -6.24
CA GLY A 71 -8.76 -6.57 -6.02
C GLY A 71 -9.03 -6.96 -4.56
N ASN A 72 -8.76 -6.07 -3.60
CA ASN A 72 -9.03 -6.26 -2.18
C ASN A 72 -10.15 -5.34 -1.66
N GLY A 73 -10.98 -4.77 -2.55
CA GLY A 73 -12.14 -3.95 -2.18
C GLY A 73 -11.82 -2.47 -1.93
N GLY A 74 -10.68 -1.99 -2.41
CA GLY A 74 -10.31 -0.58 -2.31
C GLY A 74 -11.12 0.32 -3.25
N ASP A 75 -11.35 1.56 -2.82
CA ASP A 75 -12.08 2.57 -3.59
C ASP A 75 -11.38 2.90 -4.93
N PRO A 76 -12.03 2.70 -6.09
CA PRO A 76 -11.48 3.01 -7.41
C PRO A 76 -11.15 4.49 -7.62
N HIS A 77 -11.84 5.41 -6.95
CA HIS A 77 -11.59 6.85 -7.10
C HIS A 77 -10.19 7.24 -6.61
N LEU A 78 -9.62 6.45 -5.70
CA LEU A 78 -8.27 6.66 -5.17
C LEU A 78 -7.17 6.10 -6.06
N CYS A 79 -7.50 5.35 -7.12
CA CYS A 79 -6.55 4.90 -8.14
C CYS A 79 -6.27 5.98 -9.18
N SER A 80 -7.20 6.93 -9.38
CA SER A 80 -7.10 7.94 -10.45
C SER A 80 -6.33 9.20 -10.06
N SER A 81 -5.87 9.32 -8.81
CA SER A 81 -5.38 10.59 -8.25
C SER A 81 -3.92 10.97 -8.60
N GLU A 82 -3.36 10.41 -9.67
CA GLU A 82 -1.95 10.65 -10.08
C GLU A 82 -1.77 11.02 -11.57
N ILE A 83 -2.77 11.60 -12.21
CA ILE A 83 -2.57 12.34 -13.48
C ILE A 83 -3.07 13.78 -13.29
N ILE A 84 -2.25 14.62 -12.67
CA ILE A 84 -2.21 16.08 -12.88
C ILE A 84 -0.74 16.47 -12.86
#